data_AF-A0A656HAS4-F1
#
_entry.id   AF-A0A656HAS4-F1
#
_cell.length_a   1.000
_cell.length_b   1.000
_cell.length_c   1.000
_cell.angle_alpha   90.00
_cell.angle_beta   90.00
_cell.angle_gamma   90.00
#
_symmetry.space_group_name_H-M   'P 1'
#
loop_
_entity.id
_entity.type
_entity.pdbx_description
1 polymer ?
#
loop_
_entity_poly.entity_id
_entity_poly.type
_entity_poly.pdbx_seq_one_letter_code
_entity_poly.pdbx_strand_id
1 'polypeptide(L)'
;MKRFVPLLLLCAHSLSGCHEPVVPDSEAVSGSNGNNVHIPSAAEIMANKEAYYATLLPPLQARDPAADARTAIAKGERYFLCNAGRNAAPAGIAPEIFAQIGDACPVKCLDGVTDAIYGDNHRRYLSLALDYSAQWNQVMLAACR
;
A
#
# COMPACT_ATOMS: atom_id res chain seq x y z
N MET A 1 3.62 -45.75 38.05
CA MET A 1 3.19 -44.67 38.97
C MET A 1 4.39 -43.87 39.44
N LYS A 2 4.65 -42.69 38.84
CA LYS A 2 5.49 -41.63 39.40
C LYS A 2 4.83 -40.29 39.04
N ARG A 3 4.53 -39.53 40.08
CA ARG A 3 3.95 -38.17 40.07
C ARG A 3 5.07 -37.13 39.95
N PHE A 4 4.65 -35.87 39.77
CA PHE A 4 5.37 -34.58 39.88
C PHE A 4 5.74 -33.93 38.55
N VAL A 5 5.56 -32.62 38.32
CA VAL A 5 4.78 -31.50 38.88
C VAL A 5 4.84 -30.43 37.77
N PRO A 6 3.78 -29.64 37.51
CA PRO A 6 3.81 -28.60 36.49
C PRO A 6 4.45 -27.32 37.07
N LEU A 7 5.50 -26.81 36.45
CA LEU A 7 6.02 -25.47 36.74
C LEU A 7 5.47 -24.49 35.71
N LEU A 8 4.38 -23.82 36.10
CA LEU A 8 3.83 -22.64 35.45
C LEU A 8 4.84 -21.48 35.62
N LEU A 9 5.53 -21.10 34.54
CA LEU A 9 6.21 -19.80 34.45
C LEU A 9 5.23 -18.78 33.84
N LEU A 10 4.54 -18.05 34.72
CA LEU A 10 3.83 -16.82 34.38
C LEU A 10 4.86 -15.70 34.21
N CYS A 11 5.35 -15.49 32.99
CA CYS A 11 6.07 -14.26 32.66
C CYS A 11 5.05 -13.14 32.38
N ALA A 12 4.60 -12.48 33.45
CA ALA A 12 3.90 -11.21 33.39
C ALA A 12 4.87 -10.14 32.84
N HIS A 13 4.86 -9.95 31.53
CA HIS A 13 5.54 -8.81 30.90
C HIS A 13 4.61 -7.60 31.05
N SER A 14 4.80 -6.84 32.12
CA SER A 14 4.28 -5.49 32.23
C SER A 14 4.94 -4.64 31.15
N LEU A 15 4.25 -4.47 30.02
CA LEU A 15 4.58 -3.42 29.06
C LEU A 15 4.26 -2.08 29.72
N SER A 16 5.25 -1.50 30.41
CA SER A 16 5.25 -0.07 30.71
C SER A 16 5.41 0.66 29.37
N GLY A 17 4.29 1.08 28.79
CA GLY A 17 4.29 2.05 27.71
C GLY A 17 4.82 3.38 28.24
N CYS A 18 5.91 3.88 27.64
CA CYS A 18 6.32 5.26 27.81
C CYS A 18 5.22 6.15 27.21
N HIS A 19 4.42 6.77 28.06
CA HIS A 19 3.53 7.86 27.66
C HIS A 19 4.37 9.13 27.63
N GLU A 20 4.88 9.48 26.45
CA GLU A 20 5.54 10.78 26.26
C GLU A 20 4.45 11.86 26.28
N PRO A 21 4.51 12.83 27.21
CA PRO A 21 3.58 13.95 27.20
C PRO A 21 3.87 14.79 25.96
N VAL A 22 2.89 14.85 25.05
CA VAL A 22 2.92 15.76 23.89
C VAL A 22 2.86 17.19 24.42
N VAL A 23 4.02 17.85 24.46
CA VAL A 23 4.11 19.30 24.63
C VAL A 23 3.65 19.92 23.30
N PRO A 24 2.65 20.82 23.28
CA PRO A 24 2.27 21.51 22.08
C PRO A 24 3.26 22.65 21.84
N ASP A 25 4.38 22.36 21.16
CA ASP A 25 5.28 23.41 20.70
C ASP A 25 4.62 24.15 19.53
N SER A 26 3.87 25.17 19.92
CA SER A 26 3.58 26.33 19.10
C SER A 26 4.86 27.13 18.94
N GLU A 27 5.66 26.83 17.92
CA GLU A 27 6.61 27.80 17.35
C GLU A 27 6.46 27.82 15.84
N ALA A 28 5.59 28.73 15.39
CA ALA A 28 5.61 29.22 14.02
C ALA A 28 6.98 29.89 13.78
N VAL A 29 7.89 29.17 13.12
CA VAL A 29 9.13 29.75 12.60
C VAL A 29 8.75 30.71 11.46
N SER A 30 8.54 31.97 11.82
CA SER A 30 8.37 33.07 10.88
C SER A 30 9.74 33.47 10.33
N GLY A 31 10.22 32.73 9.33
CA GLY A 31 11.36 33.09 8.50
C GLY A 31 10.89 33.80 7.24
N SER A 32 10.46 35.06 7.36
CA SER A 32 10.04 35.87 6.22
C SER A 32 11.26 36.44 5.49
N ASN A 33 11.55 35.87 4.32
CA ASN A 33 12.37 36.51 3.29
C ASN A 33 11.72 36.28 1.91
N GLY A 34 11.07 37.32 1.41
CA GLY A 34 10.88 37.63 -0.02
C GLY A 34 10.67 36.47 -0.99
N ASN A 35 9.60 35.69 -0.82
CA ASN A 35 8.77 35.05 -1.85
C ASN A 35 7.63 34.36 -1.09
N ASN A 36 6.39 34.55 -1.54
CA ASN A 36 5.19 34.06 -0.83
C ASN A 36 5.04 32.54 -1.00
N VAL A 37 5.96 31.76 -0.41
CA VAL A 37 5.98 30.30 -0.49
C VAL A 37 5.03 29.74 0.56
N HIS A 38 3.87 29.29 0.10
CA HIS A 38 2.93 28.54 0.94
C HIS A 38 3.42 27.09 1.09
N ILE A 39 3.74 26.69 2.32
CA ILE A 39 4.03 25.31 2.68
C ILE A 39 2.75 24.71 3.27
N PRO A 40 2.17 23.68 2.65
CA PRO A 40 0.92 23.09 3.15
C PRO A 40 1.17 22.35 4.46
N SER A 41 0.22 22.47 5.39
CA SER A 41 0.17 21.69 6.61
C SER A 41 -0.11 20.21 6.33
N ALA A 42 0.15 19.35 7.30
CA ALA A 42 -0.19 17.93 7.22
C ALA A 42 -1.70 17.73 6.97
N ALA A 43 -2.57 18.54 7.60
CA ALA A 43 -4.01 18.47 7.40
C ALA A 43 -4.40 18.83 5.96
N GLU A 44 -3.78 19.87 5.37
CA GLU A 44 -4.02 20.24 3.97
C GLU A 44 -3.55 19.15 3.01
N ILE A 45 -2.38 18.55 3.26
CA ILE A 45 -1.88 17.42 2.45
C ILE A 45 -2.84 16.23 2.52
N MET A 46 -3.28 15.86 3.72
CA MET A 46 -4.23 14.76 3.94
C MET A 46 -5.55 15.00 3.20
N ALA A 47 -6.16 16.18 3.37
CA ALA A 47 -7.41 16.55 2.71
C ALA A 47 -7.28 16.58 1.19
N ASN A 48 -6.19 17.15 0.67
CA ASN A 48 -5.94 17.20 -0.77
C ASN A 48 -5.74 15.81 -1.37
N LYS A 49 -4.99 14.93 -0.68
CA LYS A 49 -4.80 13.54 -1.13
C LYS A 49 -6.10 12.75 -1.08
N GLU A 50 -6.87 12.89 -0.03
CA GLU A 50 -8.17 12.25 0.10
C GLU A 50 -9.15 12.67 -1.01
N ALA A 51 -9.22 13.98 -1.31
CA ALA A 51 -10.02 14.49 -2.43
C ALA A 51 -9.52 13.96 -3.78
N TYR A 52 -8.20 13.85 -3.97
CA TYR A 52 -7.61 13.27 -5.18
C TYR A 52 -8.05 11.82 -5.39
N TYR A 53 -8.00 10.95 -4.36
CA TYR A 53 -8.46 9.57 -4.51
C TYR A 53 -9.96 9.42 -4.76
N ALA A 54 -10.77 10.37 -4.27
CA ALA A 54 -12.19 10.41 -4.64
C ALA A 54 -12.38 10.56 -6.17
N THR A 55 -11.47 11.25 -6.86
CA THR A 55 -11.51 11.38 -8.33
C THR A 55 -11.01 10.13 -9.07
N LEU A 56 -10.10 9.36 -8.48
CA LEU A 56 -9.55 8.14 -9.10
C LEU A 56 -10.44 6.91 -8.91
N LEU A 57 -11.29 6.91 -7.88
CA LEU A 57 -12.14 5.78 -7.55
C LEU A 57 -13.10 5.37 -8.68
N PRO A 58 -13.95 6.28 -9.22
CA PRO A 58 -14.90 5.91 -10.28
C PRO A 58 -14.24 5.32 -11.54
N PRO A 59 -13.17 5.90 -12.12
CA PRO A 59 -12.57 5.32 -13.31
C PRO A 59 -11.91 3.97 -13.03
N LEU A 60 -11.28 3.76 -11.87
CA LEU A 60 -10.72 2.43 -11.54
C LEU A 60 -11.84 1.38 -11.38
N GLN A 61 -12.97 1.77 -10.78
CA GLN A 61 -14.11 0.88 -10.55
C GLN A 61 -14.80 0.43 -11.85
N ALA A 62 -14.74 1.25 -12.89
CA ALA A 62 -15.36 0.95 -14.18
C ALA A 62 -14.49 0.07 -15.09
N ARG A 63 -13.25 -0.24 -14.72
CA ARG A 63 -12.31 -1.00 -15.57
C ARG A 63 -12.43 -2.50 -15.35
N ASP A 64 -12.08 -3.25 -16.40
CA ASP A 64 -11.91 -4.70 -16.33
C ASP A 64 -10.41 -5.02 -16.35
N PRO A 65 -9.82 -5.45 -15.21
CA PRO A 65 -8.39 -5.74 -15.12
C PRO A 65 -7.94 -6.86 -16.07
N ALA A 66 -8.79 -7.86 -16.31
CA ALA A 66 -8.43 -8.98 -17.17
C ALA A 66 -8.45 -8.57 -18.65
N ALA A 67 -9.44 -7.76 -19.06
CA ALA A 67 -9.48 -7.19 -20.40
C ALA A 67 -8.29 -6.25 -20.65
N ASP A 68 -8.01 -5.36 -19.71
CA ASP A 68 -6.89 -4.42 -19.81
C ASP A 68 -5.54 -5.15 -19.91
N ALA A 69 -5.35 -6.20 -19.11
CA ALA A 69 -4.15 -7.05 -19.16
C ALA A 69 -4.00 -7.72 -20.54
N ARG A 70 -5.08 -8.28 -21.11
CA ARG A 70 -5.05 -8.86 -22.46
C ARG A 70 -4.71 -7.81 -23.52
N THR A 71 -5.25 -6.60 -23.40
CA THR A 71 -4.93 -5.48 -24.30
C THR A 71 -3.46 -5.07 -24.19
N ALA A 72 -2.89 -5.04 -22.98
CA ALA A 72 -1.46 -4.75 -22.77
C ALA A 72 -0.56 -5.83 -23.40
N ILE A 73 -0.88 -7.11 -23.18
CA ILE A 73 -0.18 -8.24 -23.81
C ILE A 73 -0.20 -8.11 -25.33
N ALA A 74 -1.34 -7.79 -25.92
CA ALA A 74 -1.49 -7.60 -27.36
C ALA A 74 -0.63 -6.45 -27.91
N LYS A 75 -0.30 -5.45 -27.08
CA LYS A 75 0.62 -4.35 -27.39
C LYS A 75 2.09 -4.68 -27.13
N GLY A 76 2.39 -5.88 -26.62
CA GLY A 76 3.73 -6.30 -26.23
C GLY A 76 4.16 -5.81 -24.84
N GLU A 77 3.26 -5.19 -24.08
CA GLU A 77 3.52 -4.74 -22.72
C GLU A 77 3.35 -5.90 -21.75
N ARG A 78 4.38 -6.16 -20.94
CA ARG A 78 4.39 -7.22 -19.94
C ARG A 78 4.95 -6.69 -18.63
N TYR A 79 4.13 -6.70 -17.59
CA TYR A 79 4.52 -6.25 -16.24
C TYR A 79 3.50 -6.73 -15.22
N PHE A 80 3.96 -6.99 -14.01
CA PHE A 80 3.09 -7.23 -12.87
C PHE A 80 2.71 -5.91 -12.19
N LEU A 81 1.49 -5.85 -11.67
CA LEU A 81 1.02 -4.75 -10.84
C LEU A 81 1.28 -5.03 -9.36
N CYS A 82 2.00 -4.11 -8.73
CA CYS A 82 2.28 -4.09 -7.31
C CYS A 82 1.05 -3.57 -6.54
N ASN A 83 0.89 -4.01 -5.29
CA ASN A 83 -0.07 -3.45 -4.33
C ASN A 83 0.69 -2.80 -3.16
N ALA A 84 0.00 -1.95 -2.41
CA ALA A 84 0.49 -1.36 -1.16
C ALA A 84 0.90 -2.43 -0.14
N GLY A 85 2.20 -2.46 0.19
CA GLY A 85 2.75 -3.28 1.25
C GLY A 85 4.17 -3.76 1.00
N ARG A 86 4.72 -4.47 1.98
CA ARG A 86 6.02 -5.16 1.89
C ARG A 86 5.83 -6.64 1.56
N ASN A 87 4.93 -6.92 0.62
CA ASN A 87 4.61 -8.30 0.24
C ASN A 87 5.74 -8.87 -0.61
N ALA A 88 6.07 -10.15 -0.40
CA ALA A 88 7.12 -10.84 -1.14
C ALA A 88 6.78 -11.07 -2.63
N ALA A 89 5.51 -10.93 -3.00
CA ALA A 89 5.03 -11.07 -4.36
C ALA A 89 3.89 -10.09 -4.68
N PRO A 90 3.72 -9.71 -5.96
CA PRO A 90 2.53 -8.99 -6.43
C PRO A 90 1.23 -9.73 -6.09
N ALA A 91 0.16 -8.97 -5.86
CA ALA A 91 -1.14 -9.52 -5.53
C ALA A 91 -1.60 -10.54 -6.57
N GLY A 92 -2.26 -11.61 -6.13
CA GLY A 92 -2.71 -12.67 -7.02
C GLY A 92 -1.60 -13.58 -7.54
N ILE A 93 -0.35 -13.47 -7.09
CA ILE A 93 0.71 -14.44 -7.43
C ILE A 93 1.23 -15.09 -6.15
N ALA A 94 1.32 -16.42 -6.14
CA ALA A 94 1.94 -17.14 -5.03
C ALA A 94 3.43 -16.77 -4.92
N PRO A 95 3.98 -16.48 -3.72
CA PRO A 95 5.37 -16.08 -3.55
C PRO A 95 6.38 -17.04 -4.19
N GLU A 96 6.13 -18.34 -4.12
CA GLU A 96 7.01 -19.38 -4.68
C GLU A 96 7.05 -19.33 -6.21
N ILE A 97 5.92 -18.98 -6.84
CA ILE A 97 5.85 -18.77 -8.29
C ILE A 97 6.56 -17.48 -8.65
N PHE A 98 6.30 -16.39 -7.93
CA PHE A 98 6.95 -15.11 -8.21
C PHE A 98 8.47 -15.18 -8.03
N ALA A 99 8.97 -15.91 -7.03
CA ALA A 99 10.40 -16.14 -6.86
C ALA A 99 11.08 -16.81 -8.06
N GLN A 100 10.33 -17.56 -8.89
CA GLN A 100 10.84 -18.21 -10.09
C GLN A 100 10.78 -17.32 -11.34
N ILE A 101 9.82 -16.40 -11.41
CA ILE A 101 9.52 -15.61 -12.62
C ILE A 101 9.69 -14.09 -12.43
N GLY A 102 10.07 -13.65 -11.24
CA GLY A 102 10.08 -12.23 -10.87
C GLY A 102 10.99 -11.38 -11.75
N ASP A 103 12.05 -11.97 -12.29
CA ASP A 103 12.99 -11.30 -13.20
C ASP A 103 12.49 -11.26 -14.66
N ALA A 104 11.47 -12.04 -15.02
CA ALA A 104 10.96 -12.11 -16.38
C ALA A 104 10.08 -10.91 -16.76
N CYS A 105 9.46 -10.26 -15.77
CA CYS A 105 8.61 -9.10 -15.97
C CYS A 105 8.83 -8.03 -14.90
N PRO A 106 8.97 -6.75 -15.30
CA PRO A 106 9.06 -5.66 -14.33
C PRO A 106 7.77 -5.55 -13.51
N VAL A 107 7.91 -5.02 -12.30
CA VAL A 107 6.78 -4.68 -11.42
C VAL A 107 6.51 -3.18 -11.50
N LYS A 108 5.24 -2.79 -11.67
CA LYS A 108 4.78 -1.40 -11.67
C LYS A 108 3.70 -1.23 -10.62
N CYS A 109 3.70 -0.11 -9.91
CA CYS A 109 2.68 0.17 -8.90
C CYS A 109 1.59 1.09 -9.48
N LEU A 110 0.34 0.86 -9.08
CA LEU A 110 -0.72 1.86 -9.26
C LEU A 110 -0.46 3.06 -8.34
N ASP A 111 -1.01 4.22 -8.69
CA ASP A 111 -0.88 5.42 -7.87
C ASP A 111 -1.37 5.19 -6.44
N GLY A 112 -0.76 5.88 -5.48
CA GLY A 112 -1.20 5.84 -4.08
C GLY A 112 -0.85 4.59 -3.28
N VAL A 113 -0.25 3.59 -3.91
CA VAL A 113 0.44 2.49 -3.21
C VAL A 113 1.56 3.08 -2.34
N THR A 114 1.24 3.34 -1.08
CA THR A 114 2.11 3.96 -0.07
C THR A 114 1.86 3.32 1.30
N ASP A 115 2.71 3.61 2.28
CA ASP A 115 2.58 3.16 3.67
C ASP A 115 1.64 4.04 4.52
N ALA A 116 1.13 5.14 3.96
CA ALA A 116 0.23 6.07 4.63
C ALA A 116 -1.21 5.97 4.11
N ILE A 117 -2.19 6.10 5.01
CA ILE A 117 -3.62 6.19 4.65
C ILE A 117 -4.10 7.63 4.87
N TYR A 118 -4.47 8.31 3.79
CA TYR A 118 -4.93 9.71 3.83
C TYR A 118 -6.40 9.90 4.23
N GLY A 119 -7.22 8.85 4.08
CA GLY A 119 -8.65 8.91 4.40
C GLY A 119 -9.42 7.71 3.82
N ASP A 120 -10.74 7.82 3.80
CA ASP A 120 -11.63 6.72 3.45
C ASP A 120 -11.65 6.43 1.93
N ASN A 121 -11.61 7.46 1.09
CA ASN A 121 -11.50 7.30 -0.35
C ASN A 121 -10.15 6.68 -0.71
N HIS A 122 -9.06 7.10 -0.07
CA HIS A 122 -7.77 6.43 -0.28
C HIS A 122 -7.83 4.95 0.10
N ARG A 123 -8.43 4.61 1.24
CA ARG A 123 -8.58 3.22 1.68
C ARG A 123 -9.41 2.40 0.68
N ARG A 124 -10.54 2.93 0.22
CA ARG A 124 -11.40 2.28 -0.80
C ARG A 124 -10.65 2.10 -2.11
N TYR A 125 -9.88 3.11 -2.51
CA TYR A 125 -9.05 3.05 -3.71
C TYR A 125 -8.01 1.93 -3.60
N LEU A 126 -7.27 1.84 -2.49
CA LEU A 126 -6.27 0.80 -2.28
C LEU A 126 -6.85 -0.61 -2.28
N SER A 127 -8.03 -0.80 -1.67
CA SER A 127 -8.73 -2.09 -1.72
C SER A 127 -9.07 -2.49 -3.15
N LEU A 128 -9.63 -1.55 -3.92
CA LEU A 128 -9.99 -1.79 -5.32
C LEU A 128 -8.74 -2.02 -6.21
N ALA A 129 -7.67 -1.25 -5.96
CA ALA A 129 -6.39 -1.39 -6.65
C ALA A 129 -5.73 -2.75 -6.37
N LEU A 130 -5.86 -3.27 -5.14
CA LEU A 130 -5.41 -4.62 -4.78
C LEU A 130 -6.15 -5.68 -5.59
N ASP A 131 -7.48 -5.63 -5.63
CA ASP A 131 -8.31 -6.58 -6.38
C ASP A 131 -8.06 -6.50 -7.89
N TYR A 132 -7.94 -5.28 -8.41
CA TYR A 132 -7.59 -5.02 -9.81
C TYR A 132 -6.23 -5.63 -10.16
N SER A 133 -5.21 -5.39 -9.32
CA SER A 133 -3.86 -5.91 -9.53
C SER A 133 -3.83 -7.43 -9.48
N ALA A 134 -4.57 -8.05 -8.55
CA ALA A 134 -4.64 -9.51 -8.45
C ALA A 134 -5.18 -10.16 -9.73
N GLN A 135 -6.25 -9.61 -10.30
CA GLN A 135 -6.85 -10.12 -11.53
C GLN A 135 -5.98 -9.84 -12.76
N TRP A 136 -5.37 -8.66 -12.84
CA TRP A 136 -4.39 -8.32 -13.88
C TRP A 136 -3.23 -9.32 -13.89
N ASN A 137 -2.64 -9.55 -12.71
CA ASN A 137 -1.46 -10.39 -12.55
C ASN A 137 -1.73 -11.84 -12.93
N GLN A 138 -2.90 -12.36 -12.60
CA GLN A 138 -3.31 -13.71 -13.00
C GLN A 138 -3.30 -13.91 -14.53
N VAL A 139 -3.78 -12.92 -15.29
CA VAL A 139 -3.69 -12.96 -16.76
C VAL A 139 -2.23 -12.84 -17.22
N MET A 140 -1.46 -11.95 -16.58
CA MET A 140 -0.10 -11.64 -16.99
C MET A 140 0.90 -12.77 -16.68
N LEU A 141 0.59 -13.67 -15.74
CA LEU A 141 1.40 -14.85 -15.42
C LEU A 141 1.72 -15.71 -16.65
N ALA A 142 0.80 -15.84 -17.59
CA ALA A 142 1.03 -16.62 -18.81
C ALA A 142 1.96 -15.91 -19.80
N ALA A 143 1.97 -14.57 -19.79
CA ALA A 143 2.79 -13.76 -20.69
C ALA A 143 4.20 -13.47 -20.16
N CYS A 144 4.40 -13.64 -18.85
CA CYS A 144 5.63 -13.35 -18.11
C CYS A 144 6.46 -14.59 -17.73
N ARG A 145 6.15 -15.75 -18.33
CA ARG A 145 6.93 -16.99 -18.16
C ARG A 145 7.93 -17.17 -19.29
#